data_AF-A0A0R1NPT2-F1
#
_entry.id   AF-A0A0R1NPT2-F1
#
_cell.length_a   1.000
_cell.length_b   1.000
_cell.length_c   1.000
_cell.angle_alpha   90.00
_cell.angle_beta   90.00
_cell.angle_gamma   90.00
#
_symmetry.space_group_name_H-M   'P 1'
#
loop_
_entity.id
_entity.type
_entity.pdbx_description
1 polymer ?
#
loop_
_entity_poly.entity_id
_entity_poly.type
_entity_poly.pdbx_seq_one_letter_code
_entity_poly.pdbx_strand_id
1 'polypeptide(L)'
;MAGKRFRDLSIVELDAHNTLVIACDCSAGIGEKELDTVLIDPAISAAYSVRAPLLELLCFGADPLTVVDTIGNEMTPTAERVIWGI
;
A
#
# COMPACT_ATOMS: atom_id res chain seq x y z
N MET A 1 -8.74 21.48 -10.26
CA MET A 1 -7.49 21.09 -10.96
C MET A 1 -7.55 19.58 -11.10
N ALA A 2 -7.48 19.04 -12.32
CA ALA A 2 -7.41 17.58 -12.50
C ALA A 2 -5.98 17.16 -12.19
N GLY A 3 -5.78 16.25 -11.23
CA GLY A 3 -4.46 15.72 -10.89
C GLY A 3 -3.80 15.07 -12.12
N LYS A 4 -2.48 15.20 -12.23
CA LYS A 4 -1.73 14.48 -13.27
C LYS A 4 -1.63 13.01 -12.86
N ARG A 5 -1.71 12.11 -13.84
CA ARG A 5 -1.62 10.66 -13.63
C ARG A 5 -0.51 10.09 -14.48
N PHE A 6 0.28 9.19 -13.90
CA PHE A 6 1.25 8.38 -14.62
C PHE A 6 1.06 6.93 -14.20
N ARG A 7 0.55 6.08 -15.12
CA ARG A 7 0.21 4.68 -14.80
C ARG A 7 -0.70 4.62 -13.56
N ASP A 8 -0.30 3.96 -12.50
CA ASP A 8 -1.05 3.80 -11.25
C ASP A 8 -0.75 4.91 -10.23
N LEU A 9 0.18 5.82 -10.57
CA LEU A 9 0.55 6.95 -9.74
C LEU A 9 -0.37 8.15 -9.95
N SER A 10 -0.79 8.73 -8.83
CA SER A 10 -1.39 10.07 -8.77
C SER A 10 -0.32 11.10 -8.42
N ILE A 11 -0.25 12.19 -9.19
CA ILE A 11 0.76 13.24 -9.05
C ILE A 11 0.07 14.55 -8.71
N VAL A 12 0.46 15.12 -7.58
CA VAL A 12 -0.07 16.38 -7.05
C VAL A 12 1.08 17.37 -6.90
N GLU A 13 1.05 18.45 -7.69
CA GLU A 13 1.98 19.57 -7.54
C GLU A 13 1.58 20.35 -6.27
N LEU A 14 2.48 20.42 -5.30
CA LEU A 14 2.24 21.13 -4.03
C LEU A 14 2.65 22.60 -4.15
N ASP A 15 3.81 22.85 -4.74
CA ASP A 15 4.34 24.16 -5.05
C ASP A 15 5.34 24.08 -6.23
N ALA A 16 6.11 25.15 -6.47
CA ALA A 16 7.07 25.23 -7.58
C ALA A 16 8.25 24.24 -7.50
N HIS A 17 8.48 23.64 -6.33
CA HIS A 17 9.63 22.78 -6.05
C HIS A 17 9.23 21.39 -5.54
N ASN A 18 8.03 21.25 -4.98
CA ASN A 18 7.57 20.02 -4.35
C ASN A 18 6.43 19.37 -5.14
N THR A 19 6.58 18.07 -5.38
CA THR A 19 5.55 17.23 -6.01
C THR A 19 5.29 16.03 -5.11
N LEU A 20 4.03 15.81 -4.75
CA LEU A 20 3.59 14.61 -4.04
C LEU A 20 3.20 13.54 -5.07
N VAL A 21 3.86 12.38 -4.97
CA VAL A 21 3.56 11.20 -5.78
C VAL A 21 2.92 10.15 -4.87
N ILE A 22 1.76 9.66 -5.27
CA ILE A 22 0.96 8.73 -4.49
C ILE A 22 0.80 7.45 -5.30
N ALA A 23 1.25 6.33 -4.74
CA ALA A 23 0.96 4.97 -5.18
C ALA A 23 -0.04 4.34 -4.21
N CYS A 24 -0.92 3.49 -4.72
CA CYS A 24 -1.90 2.78 -3.90
C CYS A 24 -2.17 1.42 -4.53
N ASP A 25 -2.05 0.37 -3.72
CA ASP A 25 -2.39 -0.99 -4.09
C ASP A 25 -3.21 -1.62 -2.96
N CYS A 26 -3.93 -2.70 -3.27
CA CYS A 26 -4.70 -3.44 -2.30
C CYS A 26 -4.50 -4.95 -2.45
N SER A 27 -4.50 -5.66 -1.33
CA SER A 27 -4.45 -7.11 -1.29
C SER A 27 -5.62 -7.65 -0.47
N ALA A 28 -6.37 -8.57 -1.06
CA ALA A 28 -7.51 -9.23 -0.44
C ALA A 28 -7.56 -10.70 -0.88
N GLY A 29 -8.18 -11.57 -0.07
CA GLY A 29 -8.22 -13.00 -0.35
C GLY A 29 -6.91 -13.74 -0.07
N ILE A 30 -6.00 -13.12 0.71
CA ILE A 30 -4.68 -13.66 1.08
C ILE A 30 -4.47 -13.43 2.58
N GLY A 31 -4.42 -14.51 3.36
CA GLY A 31 -4.37 -14.42 4.81
C GLY A 31 -4.83 -15.71 5.49
N GLU A 32 -5.58 -15.58 6.59
CA GLU A 32 -6.05 -16.70 7.41
C GLU A 32 -7.59 -16.80 7.46
N LYS A 33 -8.31 -16.03 6.63
CA LYS A 33 -9.77 -16.09 6.58
C LYS A 33 -10.23 -17.32 5.81
N GLU A 34 -11.40 -17.83 6.20
CA GLU A 34 -11.98 -19.06 5.62
C GLU A 34 -12.09 -19.01 4.09
N LEU A 35 -12.33 -17.81 3.53
CA LEU A 35 -12.51 -17.59 2.09
C LEU A 35 -11.25 -17.05 1.40
N ASP A 36 -10.12 -16.95 2.10
CA ASP A 36 -8.86 -16.56 1.46
C ASP A 36 -8.42 -17.66 0.48
N THR A 37 -8.10 -17.25 -0.74
CA THR A 37 -7.64 -18.16 -1.81
C THR A 37 -6.22 -18.65 -1.56
N VAL A 38 -5.41 -17.84 -0.86
CA VAL A 38 -4.05 -18.19 -0.45
C VAL A 38 -3.95 -18.07 1.07
N LEU A 39 -3.69 -19.19 1.74
CA LEU A 39 -3.56 -19.25 3.19
C LEU A 39 -2.11 -18.96 3.62
N ILE A 40 -1.90 -17.87 4.34
CA ILE A 40 -0.58 -17.43 4.81
C ILE A 40 -0.71 -16.49 6.02
N ASP A 41 0.37 -16.35 6.79
CA ASP A 41 0.46 -15.36 7.87
C ASP A 41 0.15 -13.94 7.34
N PRO A 42 -0.82 -13.21 7.93
CA PRO A 42 -1.18 -11.86 7.51
C PRO A 42 -0.01 -10.86 7.49
N ALA A 43 1.01 -11.04 8.33
CA ALA A 43 2.20 -10.18 8.30
C ALA A 43 3.00 -10.34 7.00
N ILE A 44 3.04 -11.55 6.44
CA ILE A 44 3.69 -11.78 5.15
C ILE A 44 2.86 -11.11 4.05
N SER A 45 1.53 -11.30 4.07
CA SER A 45 0.63 -10.62 3.12
C SER A 45 0.81 -9.09 3.16
N ALA A 46 0.91 -8.51 4.36
CA ALA A 46 1.14 -7.07 4.56
C ALA A 46 2.47 -6.58 3.96
N ALA A 47 3.58 -7.27 4.24
CA ALA A 47 4.90 -6.91 3.72
C ALA A 47 4.93 -6.89 2.17
N TYR A 48 4.25 -7.84 1.52
CA TYR A 48 4.14 -7.87 0.06
C TYR A 48 3.16 -6.81 -0.47
N SER A 49 2.11 -6.50 0.29
CA SER A 49 1.13 -5.47 -0.07
C SER A 49 1.76 -4.07 -0.08
N VAL A 50 2.61 -3.72 0.89
CA VAL A 50 3.34 -2.43 0.90
C VAL A 50 4.46 -2.40 -0.14
N ARG A 51 5.06 -3.55 -0.45
CA ARG A 51 6.15 -3.65 -1.42
C ARG A 51 5.75 -3.21 -2.83
N ALA A 52 4.53 -3.52 -3.28
CA ALA A 52 4.06 -3.14 -4.61
C ALA A 52 4.06 -1.62 -4.83
N PRO A 53 3.32 -0.80 -4.06
CA PRO A 53 3.32 0.66 -4.22
C PRO A 53 4.69 1.28 -3.90
N LEU A 54 5.47 0.69 -2.97
CA LEU A 54 6.84 1.16 -2.71
C LEU A 54 7.74 1.01 -3.95
N LEU A 55 7.67 -0.13 -4.64
CA LEU A 55 8.45 -0.33 -5.86
C LEU A 55 7.99 0.60 -6.99
N GLU A 56 6.70 0.91 -7.09
CA GLU A 56 6.20 1.89 -8.07
C GLU A 56 6.80 3.28 -7.83
N LEU A 57 6.81 3.74 -6.58
CA LEU A 57 7.40 5.03 -6.19
C LEU A 57 8.90 5.06 -6.47
N LEU A 58 9.63 4.02 -6.07
CA LEU A 58 11.08 3.92 -6.29
C LEU A 58 11.43 3.87 -7.77
N CYS A 59 10.69 3.10 -8.58
CA CYS A 59 10.91 3.03 -10.03
C CYS A 59 10.60 4.36 -10.73
N PHE A 60 9.65 5.13 -10.21
CA PHE A 60 9.35 6.48 -10.70
C PHE A 60 10.44 7.50 -10.31
N GLY A 61 11.28 7.17 -9.32
CA GLY A 61 12.28 8.07 -8.77
C GLY A 61 11.74 9.03 -7.71
N ALA A 62 10.61 8.68 -7.07
CA ALA A 62 10.10 9.41 -5.91
C ALA A 62 10.79 8.94 -4.62
N ASP A 63 10.95 9.87 -3.68
CA ASP A 63 11.45 9.56 -2.33
C ASP A 63 10.28 9.13 -1.42
N PRO A 64 10.30 7.92 -0.83
CA PRO A 64 9.25 7.48 0.07
C PRO A 64 9.18 8.35 1.33
N LEU A 65 7.97 8.79 1.69
CA LEU A 65 7.74 9.69 2.83
C LEU A 65 6.88 9.05 3.92
N THR A 66 5.72 8.52 3.54
CA THR A 66 4.70 8.00 4.47
C THR A 66 3.96 6.82 3.84
N VAL A 67 3.58 5.85 4.66
CA VAL A 67 2.64 4.77 4.31
C VAL A 67 1.32 5.02 5.04
N VAL A 68 0.20 4.84 4.33
CA VAL A 68 -1.15 4.85 4.90
C VAL A 68 -1.73 3.45 4.73
N ASP A 69 -1.96 2.77 5.85
CA ASP A 69 -2.49 1.41 5.85
C ASP A 69 -3.99 1.42 6.17
N THR A 70 -4.80 0.93 5.23
CA THR A 70 -6.25 0.82 5.38
C THR A 70 -6.64 -0.65 5.52
N ILE A 71 -6.87 -1.08 6.76
CA ILE A 71 -7.18 -2.48 7.06
C ILE A 71 -8.70 -2.70 7.09
N GLY A 72 -9.18 -3.62 6.24
CA GLY A 72 -10.60 -4.01 6.16
C GLY A 72 -11.01 -5.16 7.10
N ASN A 73 -10.08 -5.69 7.89
CA ASN A 73 -10.30 -6.79 8.83
C ASN A 73 -10.56 -6.29 10.26
N GLU A 74 -11.00 -7.20 11.13
CA GLU A 74 -11.10 -6.93 12.56
C GLU A 74 -9.72 -6.67 13.19
N MET A 75 -9.67 -5.86 14.26
CA MET A 75 -8.42 -5.48 14.91
C MET A 75 -7.62 -6.70 15.40
N THR A 76 -8.30 -7.63 16.08
CA THR A 76 -7.68 -8.82 16.67
C THR A 76 -8.34 -10.10 16.10
N PRO A 77 -7.58 -11.08 15.59
CA PRO A 77 -6.11 -11.10 15.53
C PRO A 77 -5.52 -10.51 14.25
N THR A 78 -6.32 -10.25 13.20
CA THR A 78 -5.79 -10.03 11.86
C THR A 78 -5.09 -8.69 11.69
N ALA A 79 -5.72 -7.57 12.06
CA ALA A 79 -5.12 -6.25 11.82
C ALA A 79 -3.82 -6.05 12.62
N GLU A 80 -3.76 -6.51 13.86
CA GLU A 80 -2.53 -6.49 14.67
C GLU A 80 -1.36 -7.18 13.94
N ARG A 81 -1.65 -8.31 13.30
CA ARG A 81 -0.66 -9.05 12.54
C ARG A 81 -0.27 -8.34 11.25
N VAL A 82 -1.22 -7.72 10.55
CA VAL A 82 -0.97 -6.88 9.38
C VAL A 82 -0.08 -5.68 9.73
N ILE A 83 -0.44 -4.92 10.77
CA ILE A 83 0.32 -3.74 11.25
C ILE A 83 1.76 -4.14 11.61
N TRP A 84 1.94 -5.31 12.24
CA TRP A 84 3.28 -5.79 12.57
C TRP A 84 4.12 -6.13 11.33
N GLY A 85 3.48 -6.52 10.23
CA GLY A 85 4.15 -6.94 8.99
C GLY A 85 4.53 -5.79 8.04
N ILE A 86 4.06 -4.57 8.30
CA ILE A 86 4.46 -3.35 7.57
C ILE A 86 5.74 -2.79 8.18
#